data_AF-A0A9E3PM49-F1
#
_entry.id   AF-A0A9E3PM49-F1
#
_cell.length_a   1.000
_cell.length_b   1.000
_cell.length_c   1.000
_cell.angle_alpha   90.00
_cell.angle_beta   90.00
_cell.angle_gamma   90.00
#
_symmetry.space_group_name_H-M   'P 1'
#
loop_
_entity.id
_entity.type
_entity.pdbx_description
1 polymer ?
#
loop_
_entity_poly.entity_id
_entity_poly.type
_entity_poly.pdbx_seq_one_letter_code
_entity_poly.pdbx_strand_id
1 'polypeptide(L)' 'MAEIGSALICADLGIVPELEPRPDHASYVESWLQVLQGDKRAVFQAAAHAQRAAAFLHGLQPAEAAEGEAA' A
#
# COMPACT_ATOMS: atom_id res chain seq x y z
N MET A 1 -5.60 1.18 -6.12
CA MET A 1 -5.32 -0.05 -5.35
C MET A 1 -3.83 -0.31 -5.26
N ALA A 2 -3.14 -0.46 -6.39
CA ALA A 2 -1.69 -0.68 -6.44
C ALA A 2 -0.90 0.36 -5.63
N GLU A 3 -1.21 1.65 -5.80
CA GLU A 3 -0.56 2.77 -5.09
C GLU A 3 -0.72 2.74 -3.56
N ILE A 4 -1.93 2.47 -3.05
CA ILE A 4 -2.18 2.40 -1.60
C ILE A 4 -1.49 1.15 -1.02
N GLY A 5 -1.53 0.03 -1.76
CA GLY A 5 -0.83 -1.19 -1.36
C GLY A 5 0.68 -1.04 -1.35
N SER A 6 1.26 -0.41 -2.37
CA SER A 6 2.70 -0.13 -2.40
C SER A 6 3.10 0.84 -1.30
N ALA A 7 2.29 1.86 -1.00
CA ALA A 7 2.56 2.78 0.11
C ALA A 7 2.56 2.07 1.48
N LEU A 8 1.61 1.16 1.71
CA LEU A 8 1.55 0.35 2.94
C LEU A 8 2.80 -0.53 3.09
N ILE A 9 3.18 -1.26 2.04
CA ILE A 9 4.38 -2.12 2.06
C ILE A 9 5.67 -1.30 2.18
N CYS A 10 5.77 -0.17 1.49
CA CYS A 10 6.93 0.72 1.62
C CYS A 10 7.06 1.24 3.06
N ALA A 11 5.95 1.61 3.70
CA ALA A 11 5.94 2.01 5.10
C ALA A 11 6.41 0.89 6.03
N ASP A 12 5.91 -0.35 5.82
CA ASP A 12 6.30 -1.52 6.61
C ASP A 12 7.80 -1.85 6.45
N LEU A 13 8.35 -1.68 5.25
CA LEU A 13 9.75 -1.95 4.93
C LEU A 13 10.70 -0.77 5.22
N GLY A 14 10.19 0.35 5.73
CA GLY A 14 10.97 1.57 5.97
C GLY A 14 11.49 2.23 4.68
N ILE A 15 10.90 1.93 3.53
CA ILE A 15 11.25 2.51 2.23
C ILE A 15 10.58 3.88 2.13
N VAL A 16 11.39 4.93 2.18
CA VAL A 16 10.91 6.31 1.96
C VAL A 16 10.73 6.52 0.46
N PRO A 17 9.54 6.97 -0.01
CA PRO A 17 9.36 7.30 -1.42
C PRO A 17 10.31 8.42 -1.84
N GLU A 18 10.78 8.37 -3.09
CA GLU A 18 11.59 9.45 -3.66
C GLU A 18 10.84 10.78 -3.58
N LEU A 19 11.54 11.86 -3.25
CA LEU A 19 10.97 13.22 -3.15
C LEU A 19 10.49 13.76 -4.50
N GLU A 20 11.00 13.22 -5.60
CA GLU A 20 10.61 13.59 -6.97
C GLU A 20 9.51 12.65 -7.47
N PRO A 21 8.29 13.14 -7.72
CA PRO A 21 7.22 12.32 -8.28
C PRO A 21 7.61 11.89 -9.70
N ARG A 22 7.66 10.58 -9.96
CA ARG A 22 7.89 10.07 -11.31
C ARG A 22 6.77 10.57 -12.26
N PRO A 23 7.08 10.99 -13.50
CA PRO A 23 6.11 11.66 -14.39
C PRO A 23 4.85 10.82 -14.71
N ASP A 24 4.98 9.51 -14.59
CA ASP A 24 3.94 8.51 -14.83
C ASP A 24 2.94 8.33 -13.66
N HIS A 25 3.23 8.87 -12.46
CA HIS A 25 2.33 8.76 -11.28
C HIS A 25 1.11 9.68 -11.29
N ALA A 26 1.05 10.70 -12.15
CA ALA A 26 -0.12 11.60 -12.15
C ALA A 26 -1.28 11.10 -13.02
N SER A 27 -1.03 10.11 -13.89
CA SER A 27 -1.94 9.72 -14.98
C SER A 27 -3.28 9.17 -14.52
N TYR A 28 -3.40 8.74 -13.26
CA TYR A 28 -4.64 8.21 -12.67
C TYR A 28 -5.32 9.16 -11.69
N VAL A 29 -4.71 10.28 -11.29
CA VAL A 29 -5.28 11.21 -10.29
C VAL A 29 -6.66 11.73 -10.72
N GLU A 30 -6.81 12.07 -12.00
CA GLU A 30 -8.07 12.54 -12.55
C GLU A 30 -9.19 11.47 -12.48
N SER A 31 -8.88 10.21 -12.78
CA SER A 31 -9.88 9.14 -12.71
C SER A 31 -10.31 8.86 -11.27
N TRP A 32 -9.38 8.94 -10.31
CA TRP A 32 -9.70 8.80 -8.89
C TRP A 32 -10.57 9.95 -8.38
N LEU A 33 -10.36 11.19 -8.85
CA LEU A 33 -11.21 12.32 -8.48
C LEU A 33 -12.66 12.10 -8.94
N GLN A 34 -12.88 11.58 -10.14
CA GLN A 34 -14.22 11.26 -10.64
C GLN A 34 -14.91 10.18 -9.80
N VAL A 35 -14.17 9.11 -9.45
CA VAL A 35 -14.69 8.03 -8.59
C VAL A 35 -15.06 8.54 -7.20
N LEU A 36 -14.21 9.39 -6.59
CA LEU A 36 -14.45 9.92 -5.23
C LEU A 36 -15.59 10.95 -5.17
N GLN A 37 -15.85 11.66 -6.26
CA GLN A 37 -17.02 12.53 -6.37
C GLN A 37 -18.32 11.72 -6.40
N GLY A 38 -18.33 10.56 -7.06
CA GLY A 38 -19.48 9.66 -7.14
C GLY A 38 -19.69 8.78 -5.90
N ASP A 39 -18.60 8.33 -5.25
CA ASP A 39 -18.65 7.50 -4.05
C ASP A 39 -17.49 7.83 -3.09
N LYS A 40 -17.81 8.58 -2.03
CA LYS A 40 -16.86 8.91 -0.96
C LYS A 40 -16.36 7.69 -0.18
N ARG A 41 -17.05 6.54 -0.26
CA ARG A 41 -16.64 5.28 0.39
C ARG A 41 -15.66 4.47 -0.45
N ALA A 42 -15.47 4.81 -1.73
CA ALA A 42 -14.55 4.12 -2.61
C ALA A 42 -13.12 4.09 -2.06
N VAL A 43 -12.69 5.15 -1.36
CA VAL A 43 -11.38 5.21 -0.70
C VAL A 43 -11.22 4.15 0.40
N PHE A 44 -12.25 3.92 1.22
CA PHE A 44 -12.21 2.94 2.30
C PHE A 44 -12.23 1.51 1.77
N GLN A 45 -13.01 1.27 0.71
CA GLN A 45 -13.00 -0.01 0.02
C GLN A 45 -11.63 -0.28 -0.59
N ALA A 46 -11.04 0.71 -1.27
CA ALA A 46 -9.70 0.62 -1.82
C ALA A 46 -8.64 0.32 -0.74
N ALA A 47 -8.70 1.03 0.40
CA ALA A 47 -7.81 0.78 1.53
C ALA A 47 -7.98 -0.64 2.11
N ALA A 48 -9.22 -1.13 2.27
CA ALA A 48 -9.47 -2.45 2.81
C ALA A 48 -8.91 -3.58 1.92
N HIS A 49 -9.01 -3.44 0.60
CA HIS A 49 -8.40 -4.37 -0.34
C HIS A 49 -6.87 -4.26 -0.36
N ALA A 50 -6.32 -3.05 -0.30
CA ALA A 50 -4.87 -2.84 -0.20
C ALA A 50 -4.30 -3.51 1.06
N GLN A 51 -4.98 -3.36 2.20
CA GLN A 51 -4.60 -4.02 3.45
C GLN A 51 -4.60 -5.56 3.33
N ARG A 52 -5.62 -6.13 2.69
CA ARG A 52 -5.66 -7.59 2.44
C ARG A 52 -4.51 -8.06 1.56
N ALA A 53 -4.16 -7.30 0.53
CA ALA A 53 -3.03 -7.61 -0.34
C ALA A 53 -1.70 -7.53 0.42
N ALA A 54 -1.51 -6.49 1.24
CA ALA A 54 -0.30 -6.34 2.06
C ALA A 54 -0.16 -7.50 3.07
N ALA A 55 -1.23 -7.83 3.79
CA ALA A 55 -1.25 -8.96 4.72
C ALA A 55 -0.94 -10.31 4.04
N PHE A 56 -1.46 -10.50 2.82
CA PHE A 56 -1.14 -11.69 2.02
C PHE A 56 0.36 -11.77 1.67
N LEU A 57 0.96 -10.66 1.23
CA LEU A 57 2.39 -10.61 0.90
C LEU A 57 3.28 -10.85 2.12
N HIS A 58 2.89 -10.32 3.28
CA HIS A 58 3.57 -10.57 4.56
C HIS A 58 3.47 -12.05 4.97
N GLY A 59 2.31 -12.67 4.81
CA GLY A 59 2.13 -14.10 5.11
C GLY A 59 2.90 -15.05 4.18
N LEU A 60 3.43 -14.55 3.06
CA LEU A 60 4.31 -15.31 2.16
C LEU A 60 5.80 -15.16 2.52
N GLN A 61 6.16 -14.26 3.43
CA GLN A 61 7.54 -14.14 3.87
C GLN A 61 7.95 -15.42 4.63
N PRO A 62 9.23 -15.85 4.53
CA PRO A 62 9.73 -16.93 5.36
C PRO A 62 9.45 -16.62 6.83
N ALA A 63 8.99 -17.61 7.60
CA ALA A 63 8.89 -17.45 9.05
C ALA A 63 10.27 -17.00 9.55
N GLU A 64 10.35 -15.82 10.18
CA GLU A 64 11.57 -15.38 10.86
C GLU A 64 12.08 -16.55 11.69
N ALA A 65 13.27 -17.04 11.35
CA ALA A 65 13.97 -17.94 12.25
C ALA A 65 14.06 -17.19 13.58
N ALA A 66 13.49 -17.77 14.62
CA ALA A 66 13.40 -17.20 15.95
C ALA A 66 14.78 -16.73 16.44
N GLU A 67 15.06 -15.43 16.32
CA GLU A 67 16.17 -14.76 17.00
C GLU A 67 15.56 -13.67 17.87
N GLY A 68 15.35 -14.00 19.15
CA GLY A 68 14.85 -13.02 20.10
C GLY A 68 14.22 -13.52 21.40
N GLU A 69 14.48 -14.74 21.88
CA GLU A 69 14.17 -15.09 23.28
C GLU A 69 15.18 -16.13 23.83
N ALA A 70 16.39 -15.67 24.09
CA ALA A 70 17.26 -16.24 25.10
C ALA A 70 17.72 -15.10 26.02
N ALA A 71 17.36 -15.24 27.29
CA ALA A 71 17.56 -14.32 28.39
C ALA A 71 19.03 -14.02 28.73
#